data_AF-Q09HM4-F1
#
_entry.id   AF-Q09HM4-F1
#
_cell.length_a   1.000
_cell.length_b   1.000
_cell.length_c   1.000
_cell.angle_alpha   90.00
_cell.angle_beta   90.00
_cell.angle_gamma   90.00
#
_symmetry.space_group_name_H-M   'P 1'
#
loop_
_entity.id
_entity.type
_entity.pdbx_description
1 polymer ?
#
loop_
_entity_poly.entity_id
_entity_poly.type
_entity_poly.pdbx_seq_one_letter_code
_entity_poly.pdbx_strand_id
1 'polypeptide(L)'
;TAVGAEVTHSFSTSENTITVGTQHQLDPLTTVKARVNNFGMATALIQHEWRPKSLFTISGEVDTKAVDKSAKFGLALALKP
;
A
#
# COMPACT_ATOMS: atom_id res chain seq x y z
N THR A 1 5.25 2.51 14.44
CA THR A 1 4.88 3.44 13.35
C THR A 1 6.12 3.87 12.63
N ALA A 2 6.08 3.91 11.30
CA ALA A 2 7.14 4.41 10.43
C ALA A 2 6.51 5.27 9.32
N VAL A 3 7.22 6.29 8.87
CA VAL A 3 6.79 7.15 7.77
C VAL A 3 7.93 7.25 6.76
N GLY A 4 7.61 7.35 5.48
CA GLY A 4 8.58 7.41 4.42
C GLY A 4 8.06 8.23 3.24
N ALA A 5 9.00 8.83 2.51
CA ALA A 5 8.72 9.48 1.25
C ALA A 5 9.74 9.00 0.22
N GLU A 6 9.29 8.88 -1.02
CA GLU A 6 10.04 8.40 -2.15
C GLU A 6 9.81 9.36 -3.32
N VAL A 7 10.89 9.75 -4.00
CA VAL A 7 10.84 10.58 -5.20
C VAL A 7 11.54 9.83 -6.32
N THR A 8 10.81 9.60 -7.40
CA THR A 8 11.31 8.93 -8.60
C THR A 8 11.19 9.90 -9.78
N HIS A 9 12.30 10.13 -10.49
CA HIS A 9 12.32 10.92 -11.71
C HIS A 9 12.52 9.99 -12.92
N SER A 10 11.61 10.05 -13.89
CA SER A 10 11.73 9.32 -15.15
C SER A 10 12.34 10.24 -16.21
N PHE A 11 13.60 10.02 -16.57
CA PHE A 11 14.28 10.79 -17.62
C PHE A 11 13.64 10.60 -19.01
N SER A 12 13.06 9.43 -19.27
CA SER A 12 12.43 9.13 -20.57
C SER A 12 11.11 9.86 -20.77
N THR A 13 10.33 10.09 -19.72
CA THR A 13 9.03 10.80 -19.81
C THR A 13 9.08 12.22 -19.22
N SER A 14 10.22 12.63 -18.64
CA SER A 14 10.38 13.90 -17.90
C SER A 14 9.35 14.10 -16.79
N GLU A 15 8.84 12.99 -16.23
CA GLU A 15 7.84 13.01 -15.16
C GLU A 15 8.46 12.75 -13.79
N ASN A 16 7.91 13.41 -12.77
CA ASN A 16 8.27 13.25 -11.38
C ASN A 16 7.16 12.53 -10.62
N THR A 17 7.49 11.38 -10.03
CA THR A 17 6.61 10.66 -9.12
C THR A 17 7.07 10.88 -7.69
N ILE A 18 6.27 11.60 -6.92
CA ILE A 18 6.47 11.77 -5.49
C ILE A 18 5.46 10.86 -4.81
N THR A 19 5.95 10.01 -3.91
CA THR A 19 5.11 9.11 -3.15
C THR A 19 5.40 9.22 -1.67
N VAL A 20 4.36 9.39 -0.87
CA VAL A 20 4.44 9.45 0.59
C VAL A 20 3.71 8.24 1.15
N GLY A 21 4.29 7.59 2.14
CA GLY A 21 3.71 6.41 2.76
C GLY A 21 3.94 6.37 4.26
N THR A 22 3.04 5.66 4.93
CA THR A 22 3.09 5.42 6.36
C THR A 22 2.85 3.95 6.62
N GLN A 23 3.57 3.40 7.58
CA GLN A 23 3.34 2.08 8.12
C GLN A 23 3.03 2.20 9.61
N HIS A 24 2.00 1.53 10.06
CA HIS A 24 1.65 1.47 11.46
C HIS A 24 1.41 0.03 11.87
N GLN A 25 1.97 -0.36 13.02
CA GLN A 25 1.73 -1.66 13.62
C GLN A 25 0.64 -1.46 14.66
N LEU A 26 -0.55 -2.00 14.38
CA LEU A 26 -1.70 -1.88 15.29
C LEU A 26 -1.55 -2.81 16.49
N ASP A 27 -1.00 -4.01 16.24
CA ASP A 27 -0.71 -5.00 17.25
C ASP A 27 0.50 -5.87 16.78
N PRO A 28 1.05 -6.78 17.60
CA PRO A 28 2.17 -7.63 17.22
C PRO A 28 1.97 -8.46 15.94
N LEU A 29 0.72 -8.72 15.55
CA LEU A 29 0.30 -9.56 14.43
C LEU A 29 -0.24 -8.75 13.24
N THR A 30 -0.64 -7.49 13.44
CA THR A 30 -1.34 -6.66 12.45
C THR A 30 -0.54 -5.42 12.10
N THR A 31 -0.19 -5.31 10.82
CA THR A 31 0.48 -4.15 10.24
C THR A 31 -0.40 -3.52 9.17
N VAL A 32 -0.53 -2.21 9.21
CA VAL A 32 -1.20 -1.40 8.19
C VAL A 32 -0.16 -0.55 7.48
N LYS A 33 -0.32 -0.43 6.17
CA LYS A 33 0.47 0.47 5.32
C LYS A 33 -0.48 1.31 4.49
N ALA A 34 -0.18 2.58 4.36
CA ALA A 34 -0.87 3.50 3.47
C ALA A 34 0.16 4.22 2.64
N ARG A 35 -0.14 4.50 1.38
CA ARG A 35 0.74 5.16 0.41
C ARG A 35 -0.09 6.04 -0.50
N VAL A 36 0.39 7.24 -0.81
CA VAL A 36 -0.27 8.19 -1.71
C VAL A 36 0.77 8.82 -2.62
N ASN A 37 0.49 8.90 -3.92
CA ASN A 37 1.38 9.58 -4.88
C ASN A 37 0.78 10.89 -5.42
N ASN A 38 1.63 11.72 -6.06
CA ASN A 38 1.23 12.99 -6.68
C ASN A 38 0.30 12.82 -7.91
N PHE A 39 0.19 11.61 -8.43
CA PHE A 39 -0.77 11.25 -9.48
C PHE A 39 -2.19 11.01 -8.92
N GLY A 40 -2.37 11.04 -7.60
CA GLY A 40 -3.67 10.81 -6.96
C GLY A 40 -3.98 9.34 -6.73
N MET A 41 -2.99 8.46 -6.81
CA MET A 41 -3.19 7.05 -6.44
C MET A 41 -2.99 6.92 -4.93
N ALA A 42 -4.03 6.46 -4.26
CA ALA A 42 -4.03 6.10 -2.84
C ALA A 42 -4.07 4.57 -2.71
N THR A 43 -3.12 4.01 -1.99
CA THR A 43 -3.02 2.57 -1.73
C THR A 43 -3.06 2.33 -0.23
N ALA A 44 -3.84 1.36 0.20
CA ALA A 44 -3.87 0.85 1.57
C ALA A 44 -3.60 -0.65 1.57
N LEU A 45 -2.91 -1.12 2.60
CA LEU A 45 -2.61 -2.54 2.80
C LEU A 45 -2.71 -2.87 4.27
N ILE A 46 -3.39 -3.96 4.58
CA ILE A 46 -3.50 -4.53 5.91
C ILE A 46 -2.93 -5.93 5.83
N GLN A 47 -1.94 -6.24 6.67
CA GLN A 47 -1.33 -7.54 6.79
C GLN A 47 -1.52 -8.03 8.23
N HIS A 48 -2.18 -9.17 8.38
CA HIS A 48 -2.53 -9.78 9.67
C HIS A 48 -1.99 -11.21 9.77
N GLU A 49 -1.23 -11.50 10.82
CA GLU A 49 -0.74 -12.83 11.14
C GLU A 49 -1.78 -13.60 11.98
N TRP A 50 -2.57 -14.45 11.32
CA TRP A 50 -3.64 -15.21 11.98
C TRP A 50 -3.16 -16.49 12.67
N ARG A 51 -2.05 -17.08 12.20
CA ARG A 51 -1.35 -18.23 12.79
C ARG A 51 0.16 -18.00 12.69
N PRO A 52 1.00 -18.62 13.53
CA PRO A 52 2.44 -18.41 13.49
C PRO A 52 3.00 -18.54 12.09
N LYS A 53 3.61 -17.47 11.58
CA LYS A 53 4.19 -17.38 10.23
C LYS A 53 3.19 -17.52 9.06
N SER A 54 1.89 -17.50 9.31
CA SER A 54 0.84 -17.48 8.28
C SER A 54 0.21 -16.09 8.23
N LEU A 55 0.24 -15.46 7.07
CA LEU A 55 -0.11 -14.07 6.89
C LEU A 55 -1.30 -13.93 5.94
N PHE A 56 -2.24 -13.10 6.33
CA PHE A 56 -3.37 -12.67 5.54
C PHE A 56 -3.18 -11.22 5.16
N THR A 57 -3.22 -10.90 3.88
CA THR A 57 -2.98 -9.55 3.38
C THR A 57 -4.14 -9.10 2.52
N ILE A 58 -4.76 -7.99 2.90
CA ILE A 58 -5.74 -7.25 2.09
C ILE A 58 -5.06 -5.99 1.58
N SER A 59 -5.21 -5.70 0.29
CA SER A 59 -4.79 -4.45 -0.31
C SER A 59 -5.93 -3.78 -1.06
N GLY A 60 -5.90 -2.45 -1.10
CA GLY A 60 -6.82 -1.64 -1.88
C GLY A 60 -6.06 -0.50 -2.53
N GLU A 61 -6.35 -0.22 -3.80
CA GLU A 61 -5.79 0.89 -4.56
C GLU A 61 -6.93 1.67 -5.21
N VAL A 62 -6.92 2.98 -5.01
CA VAL A 62 -7.94 3.91 -5.50
C VAL A 62 -7.24 5.05 -6.22
N ASP A 63 -7.65 5.31 -7.45
CA ASP A 63 -7.26 6.51 -8.19
C ASP A 63 -8.23 7.64 -7.84
N THR A 64 -7.78 8.60 -7.03
CA THR A 64 -8.60 9.72 -6.58
C THR A 64 -8.78 10.79 -7.66
N LYS A 65 -7.98 10.79 -8.73
CA LYS A 65 -8.16 11.70 -9.87
C LYS A 65 -9.18 11.17 -10.87
N ALA A 66 -9.25 9.85 -11.00
CA ALA A 66 -10.29 9.16 -11.75
C ALA A 66 -11.26 8.46 -10.78
N VAL A 67 -12.06 9.23 -10.03
CA VAL A 67 -13.07 8.69 -9.10
C VAL A 67 -14.12 7.79 -9.79
N ASP A 68 -14.23 7.93 -11.11
CA ASP A 68 -15.06 7.07 -11.99
C ASP A 68 -14.43 5.69 -12.24
N LYS A 69 -13.11 5.53 -12.05
CA LYS A 69 -12.44 4.23 -12.15
C LYS A 69 -12.69 3.39 -10.90
N SER A 70 -13.07 2.13 -11.14
CA SER A 70 -13.20 1.11 -10.11
C SER A 70 -11.94 0.99 -9.27
N ALA A 71 -12.12 1.02 -7.94
CA ALA A 71 -11.08 0.69 -6.99
C ALA A 71 -10.59 -0.75 -7.22
N LYS A 72 -9.28 -0.96 -7.12
CA LYS A 72 -8.68 -2.30 -7.18
C LYS A 72 -8.56 -2.82 -5.77
N PHE A 73 -8.94 -4.07 -5.57
CA PHE A 73 -8.75 -4.77 -4.31
C PHE A 73 -7.95 -6.04 -4.56
N GLY A 74 -7.04 -6.34 -3.64
CA GLY A 74 -6.20 -7.52 -3.66
C GLY A 74 -6.35 -8.29 -2.37
N LEU A 75 -6.31 -9.61 -2.48
CA LEU A 75 -6.26 -10.52 -1.34
C LEU A 75 -5.12 -11.51 -1.55
N ALA A 76 -4.29 -11.67 -0.53
CA ALA A 76 -3.21 -12.66 -0.52
C ALA A 76 -3.20 -13.42 0.82
N LEU A 77 -2.95 -14.72 0.72
CA LEU A 77 -2.80 -15.62 1.87
C LEU A 77 -1.46 -16.35 1.73
N ALA A 78 -0.57 -16.15 2.69
CA ALA A 78 0.68 -16.88 2.79
C ALA A 78 0.57 -17.86 3.95
N LEU A 79 0.66 -19.16 3.64
CA LEU A 79 0.62 -20.23 4.63
C LEU A 79 2.02 -20.79 4.82
N LYS A 80 2.41 -20.99 6.09
CA LYS A 80 3.52 -21.88 6.39
C LYS A 80 2.99 -23.19 6.98
N PRO A 81 3.57 -24.33 6.57
CA PRO A 81 3.19 -25.64 7.09
C PRO A 81 3.46 -25.75 8.60
#